data_AF-A0A199V7L6-F1
#
_entry.id   AF-A0A199V7L6-F1
#
_cell.length_a   1.000
_cell.length_b   1.000
_cell.length_c   1.000
_cell.angle_alpha   90.00
_cell.angle_beta   90.00
_cell.angle_gamma   90.00
#
_symmetry.space_group_name_H-M   'P 1'
#
loop_
_entity.id
_entity.type
_entity.pdbx_description
1 polymer ?
#
loop_
_entity_poly.entity_id
_entity_poly.type
_entity_poly.pdbx_seq_one_letter_code
_entity_poly.pdbx_strand_id
1 'polypeptide(L)'
;MAKRASVWTRRELLDRWRGIQEELEDDDPSPSKQRRIVHTKDEWDKSSGSENILGNLFYNCLRGGGFTPVSLFYDSYNQPVQPHLEWDEGFSDSFDFLVNLPEENHIWCGCSDLMGPLLETFHNYFNDKDADSPLRLLWKRISQELGFCTKCVCQHHQAQESFDVEYQSDSVDPLLKVLRVLDEERVTEHLIEVNARIRDKEYAPECHSAEVVCLMFEVLVFPVLLDDQSLANEFQTFIEAIDDSYEVTLSSNQQYSGVYALLFFRSGKARAIGLRLARYMGKLKRAMDLDSLQPLLRRYIGFLESDGLPSKLETLRPRVQLERGNVWLGIKTLLGFLEAPAFEDGILERYPSFLNIILNHVSDDTSEFSYAVSCLKASFEMLGCKLWLRTTLSPSVIRNTLLGHCFHIRDEKSHKEIFDLFLPFLQSLEALQDGEHEKQRRNIIYFLLHQVSHSSNFSALMRKNACKIALLIVYRGYTMNPPAPPSECAHMCWAQQRRGRTVGEAVKLYVEEELGWCGVSSTSRRGAVL
;
A
#
# COMPACT_ATOMS: atom_id res chain seq x y z
N MET A 1 -27.73 16.73 50.47
CA MET A 1 -26.45 16.05 50.75
C MET A 1 -25.77 15.80 49.42
N ALA A 2 -24.70 16.52 49.11
CA ALA A 2 -23.93 16.32 47.88
C ALA A 2 -23.27 14.93 47.95
N LYS A 3 -23.61 14.04 47.01
CA LYS A 3 -22.80 12.84 46.77
C LYS A 3 -21.43 13.35 46.34
N ARG A 4 -20.43 13.09 47.18
CA ARG A 4 -19.02 13.30 46.86
C ARG A 4 -18.76 12.43 45.62
N ALA A 5 -18.47 13.05 44.48
CA ALA A 5 -18.05 12.32 43.28
C ALA A 5 -16.86 11.45 43.71
N SER A 6 -17.06 10.14 43.68
CA SER A 6 -16.00 9.17 43.93
C SER A 6 -15.02 9.34 42.78
N VAL A 7 -13.85 9.93 43.02
CA VAL A 7 -12.79 9.99 42.02
C VAL A 7 -12.19 8.60 41.95
N TRP A 8 -12.69 7.79 41.02
CA TRP A 8 -12.21 6.45 40.77
C TRP A 8 -10.76 6.49 40.25
N THR A 9 -9.94 5.56 40.72
CA THR A 9 -8.59 5.35 40.18
C THR A 9 -8.60 4.36 39.02
N ARG A 10 -7.63 4.45 38.11
CA ARG A 10 -7.46 3.47 37.01
C ARG A 10 -7.51 2.01 37.50
N ARG A 11 -6.86 1.72 38.64
CA ARG A 11 -6.85 0.37 39.21
C ARG A 11 -8.25 -0.07 39.64
N GLU A 12 -9.00 0.80 40.32
CA GLU A 12 -10.36 0.49 40.77
C GLU A 12 -11.33 0.29 39.59
N LEU A 13 -11.18 1.04 38.50
CA LEU A 13 -11.97 0.85 37.28
C LEU A 13 -11.67 -0.50 36.60
N LEU A 14 -10.38 -0.84 36.45
CA LEU A 14 -9.96 -2.12 35.89
C LEU A 14 -10.39 -3.30 36.77
N ASP A 15 -10.31 -3.17 38.09
CA ASP A 15 -10.76 -4.18 39.05
C ASP A 15 -12.29 -4.34 39.01
N ARG A 16 -13.04 -3.24 38.83
CA ARG A 16 -14.50 -3.28 38.63
C ARG A 16 -14.86 -3.95 37.32
N TRP A 17 -14.17 -3.64 36.22
CA TRP A 17 -14.37 -4.29 34.92
C TRP A 17 -14.05 -5.78 34.99
N ARG A 18 -12.98 -6.15 35.69
CA ARG A 18 -12.63 -7.56 35.96
C ARG A 18 -13.70 -8.27 36.78
N GLY A 19 -14.23 -7.64 37.83
CA GLY A 19 -15.31 -8.21 38.64
C GLY A 19 -16.59 -8.44 37.83
N ILE A 20 -16.95 -7.48 36.96
CA ILE A 20 -18.06 -7.61 36.02
C ILE A 20 -17.84 -8.79 35.04
N GLN A 21 -16.61 -8.97 34.57
CA GLN A 21 -16.23 -10.09 33.71
C GLN A 21 -16.30 -11.45 34.44
N GLU A 22 -15.77 -11.54 35.66
CA GLU A 22 -15.82 -12.76 36.49
C GLU A 22 -17.25 -13.19 36.82
N GLU A 23 -18.20 -12.25 36.94
CA GLU A 23 -19.62 -12.55 37.13
C GLU A 23 -20.31 -13.15 35.89
N LEU A 24 -19.77 -12.88 34.69
CA LEU A 24 -20.25 -13.39 33.40
C LEU A 24 -19.64 -14.74 33.00
N GLU A 25 -18.44 -15.07 33.49
CA GLU A 25 -17.70 -16.32 33.19
C GLU A 25 -18.14 -17.55 34.02
N ASP A 26 -19.26 -17.46 34.75
CA ASP A 26 -19.78 -18.54 35.60
C ASP A 26 -20.46 -19.64 34.75
N ASP A 27 -19.78 -20.77 34.56
CA ASP A 27 -20.16 -21.89 33.67
C ASP A 27 -21.49 -22.61 34.03
N ASP A 28 -22.10 -22.32 35.20
CA ASP A 28 -23.42 -22.84 35.59
C ASP A 28 -24.36 -21.69 36.03
N PRO A 29 -24.80 -20.85 35.09
CA PRO A 29 -25.64 -19.71 35.41
C PRO A 29 -27.01 -20.20 35.88
N SER A 30 -27.42 -19.80 37.08
CA SER A 30 -28.75 -20.15 37.57
C SER A 30 -29.82 -19.74 36.55
N PRO A 31 -30.94 -20.47 36.43
CA PRO A 31 -32.00 -20.15 35.46
C PRO A 31 -32.59 -18.74 35.58
N SER A 32 -32.37 -18.07 36.72
CA SER A 32 -32.72 -16.66 36.95
C SER A 32 -31.63 -15.69 36.48
N LYS A 33 -30.35 -16.07 36.52
CA LYS A 33 -29.19 -15.33 36.00
C LYS A 33 -29.21 -15.32 34.46
N GLN A 34 -29.47 -16.47 33.83
CA GLN A 34 -29.63 -16.59 32.37
C GLN A 34 -30.79 -15.72 31.83
N ARG A 35 -31.91 -15.69 32.54
CA ARG A 35 -33.08 -14.87 32.15
C ARG A 35 -32.86 -13.37 32.29
N ARG A 36 -32.03 -12.92 33.25
CA ARG A 36 -31.64 -11.50 33.37
C ARG A 36 -30.79 -11.07 32.17
N ILE A 37 -29.77 -11.86 31.83
CA ILE A 37 -28.85 -11.55 30.71
C ILE A 37 -29.62 -11.46 29.38
N VAL A 38 -30.57 -12.38 29.14
CA VAL A 38 -31.41 -12.36 27.93
C VAL A 38 -32.37 -11.17 27.91
N HIS A 39 -32.99 -10.81 29.04
CA HIS A 39 -33.85 -9.63 29.13
C HIS A 39 -33.07 -8.32 28.94
N THR A 40 -31.84 -8.24 29.48
CA THR A 40 -30.95 -7.09 29.30
C THR A 40 -30.48 -6.96 27.84
N LYS A 41 -30.18 -8.08 27.16
CA LYS A 41 -29.91 -8.10 25.70
C LYS A 41 -31.12 -7.63 24.88
N ASP A 42 -32.32 -8.14 25.17
CA ASP A 42 -33.56 -7.80 24.45
C ASP A 42 -34.05 -6.35 24.68
N GLU A 43 -33.74 -5.72 25.83
CA GLU A 43 -34.08 -4.31 26.09
C GLU A 43 -33.03 -3.34 25.52
N TRP A 44 -31.76 -3.72 25.51
CA TRP A 44 -30.73 -2.96 24.80
C TRP A 44 -30.98 -2.97 23.30
N ASP A 45 -31.20 -4.12 22.66
CA ASP A 45 -31.51 -4.23 21.23
C ASP A 45 -32.72 -3.37 20.82
N LYS A 46 -33.71 -3.17 21.71
CA LYS A 46 -34.87 -2.30 21.50
C LYS A 46 -34.59 -0.79 21.67
N SER A 47 -33.57 -0.41 22.42
CA SER A 47 -33.20 1.00 22.68
C SER A 47 -32.04 1.50 21.81
N SER A 48 -31.12 0.62 21.43
CA SER A 48 -29.93 0.94 20.60
C SER A 48 -30.08 0.54 19.13
N GLY A 49 -31.13 -0.21 18.74
CA GLY A 49 -31.32 -0.67 17.36
C GLY A 49 -30.18 -1.55 16.84
N SER A 50 -29.38 -2.13 17.73
CA SER A 50 -28.27 -3.04 17.41
C SER A 50 -28.77 -4.48 17.43
N GLU A 51 -28.46 -5.28 16.41
CA GLU A 51 -28.52 -6.74 16.54
C GLU A 51 -27.17 -7.25 17.12
N ASN A 52 -27.22 -7.95 18.25
CA ASN A 52 -26.32 -9.05 18.67
C ASN A 52 -24.78 -8.88 18.76
N ILE A 53 -24.20 -7.68 18.67
CA ILE A 53 -22.72 -7.54 18.62
C ILE A 53 -22.08 -7.19 19.98
N LEU A 54 -22.69 -6.30 20.77
CA LEU A 54 -22.06 -5.73 21.99
C LEU A 54 -21.74 -6.75 23.10
N GLY A 55 -22.55 -7.80 23.25
CA GLY A 55 -22.36 -8.78 24.33
C GLY A 55 -21.26 -9.81 24.08
N ASN A 56 -20.84 -10.02 22.84
CA ASN A 56 -19.84 -11.04 22.47
C ASN A 56 -18.43 -10.45 22.26
N LEU A 57 -18.33 -9.15 21.94
CA LEU A 57 -17.04 -8.49 21.70
C LEU A 57 -16.33 -8.18 23.02
N PHE A 58 -16.99 -7.46 23.94
CA PHE A 58 -16.44 -7.09 25.25
C PHE A 58 -15.93 -8.29 26.09
N TYR A 59 -16.56 -9.47 25.95
CA TYR A 59 -16.19 -10.71 26.66
C TYR A 59 -14.77 -11.21 26.33
N ASN A 60 -14.21 -10.87 25.15
CA ASN A 60 -12.91 -11.39 24.71
C ASN A 60 -11.75 -10.39 24.90
N CYS A 61 -12.00 -9.08 24.87
CA CYS A 61 -10.94 -8.05 24.97
C CYS A 61 -10.20 -8.05 26.32
N LEU A 62 -10.83 -8.51 27.40
CA LEU A 62 -10.21 -8.59 28.74
C LEU A 62 -9.49 -9.93 29.01
N ARG A 63 -9.61 -10.93 28.11
CA ARG A 63 -8.85 -12.19 28.16
C ARG A 63 -7.47 -12.01 27.55
N GLY A 64 -6.54 -11.50 28.34
CA GLY A 64 -5.11 -11.69 28.06
C GLY A 64 -4.74 -13.18 28.08
N GLY A 65 -4.95 -13.91 26.97
CA GLY A 65 -4.61 -15.33 26.83
C GLY A 65 -5.63 -16.10 25.99
N GLY A 66 -5.18 -16.73 24.90
CA GLY A 66 -6.04 -17.19 23.80
C GLY A 66 -7.09 -18.28 24.07
N PHE A 67 -7.93 -18.46 23.03
CA PHE A 67 -8.75 -19.63 22.62
C PHE A 67 -10.30 -19.56 22.71
N THR A 68 -10.88 -19.78 21.50
CA THR A 68 -12.11 -20.47 21.03
C THR A 68 -13.54 -19.97 21.32
N PRO A 69 -14.44 -19.94 20.29
CA PRO A 69 -15.81 -19.44 20.39
C PRO A 69 -16.84 -20.54 20.74
N VAL A 70 -17.83 -20.21 21.57
CA VAL A 70 -19.03 -21.04 21.79
C VAL A 70 -20.27 -20.27 21.32
N SER A 71 -21.00 -20.91 20.42
CA SER A 71 -22.26 -20.49 19.82
C SER A 71 -23.47 -21.05 20.59
N LEU A 72 -24.61 -20.31 20.65
CA LEU A 72 -25.97 -20.74 20.23
C LEU A 72 -27.20 -20.29 21.10
N PHE A 73 -28.28 -19.99 20.35
CA PHE A 73 -29.73 -20.24 20.50
C PHE A 73 -30.67 -19.46 21.47
N TYR A 74 -31.83 -19.11 20.87
CA TYR A 74 -33.07 -18.47 21.36
C TYR A 74 -33.99 -19.44 22.14
N ASP A 75 -34.70 -18.97 23.19
CA ASP A 75 -36.19 -18.99 23.29
C ASP A 75 -36.80 -18.49 24.63
N SER A 76 -37.71 -17.52 24.51
CA SER A 76 -38.98 -17.20 25.22
C SER A 76 -39.28 -17.65 26.67
N TYR A 77 -39.56 -16.68 27.59
CA TYR A 77 -40.85 -16.42 28.30
C TYR A 77 -40.70 -15.46 29.52
N ASN A 78 -41.68 -14.54 29.65
CA ASN A 78 -41.81 -13.33 30.50
C ASN A 78 -41.66 -13.44 32.04
N GLN A 79 -40.94 -12.48 32.66
CA GLN A 79 -41.35 -11.50 33.72
C GLN A 79 -40.12 -10.76 34.34
N PRO A 80 -40.25 -9.52 34.87
CA PRO A 80 -39.15 -8.54 34.94
C PRO A 80 -38.36 -8.55 36.25
N VAL A 81 -37.02 -8.45 36.19
CA VAL A 81 -36.16 -8.08 37.33
C VAL A 81 -34.98 -7.24 36.84
N GLN A 82 -34.81 -6.04 37.41
CA GLN A 82 -33.82 -5.01 37.11
C GLN A 82 -32.35 -5.44 37.36
N PRO A 83 -31.43 -5.21 36.40
CA PRO A 83 -30.01 -5.00 36.68
C PRO A 83 -29.34 -3.92 35.77
N HIS A 84 -30.10 -2.97 35.22
CA HIS A 84 -29.60 -2.00 34.21
C HIS A 84 -28.58 -0.95 34.75
N LEU A 85 -28.41 -0.82 36.07
CA LEU A 85 -27.74 0.36 36.66
C LEU A 85 -26.21 0.24 36.81
N GLU A 86 -25.65 -0.93 37.12
CA GLU A 86 -24.22 -1.05 37.47
C GLU A 86 -23.28 -1.01 36.27
N TRP A 87 -23.76 -1.45 35.11
CA TRP A 87 -23.05 -1.45 33.83
C TRP A 87 -22.97 -0.05 33.22
N ASP A 88 -24.11 0.65 33.13
CA ASP A 88 -24.17 2.03 32.63
C ASP A 88 -23.33 2.99 33.52
N GLU A 89 -23.34 2.77 34.85
CA GLU A 89 -22.49 3.52 35.78
C GLU A 89 -20.98 3.25 35.58
N GLY A 90 -20.59 2.01 35.26
CA GLY A 90 -19.17 1.65 35.06
C GLY A 90 -18.55 2.25 33.80
N PHE A 91 -19.33 2.39 32.72
CA PHE A 91 -18.92 3.13 31.53
C PHE A 91 -18.86 4.62 31.82
N SER A 92 -19.90 5.21 32.42
CA SER A 92 -19.95 6.64 32.76
C SER A 92 -18.77 7.06 33.64
N ASP A 93 -18.43 6.27 34.66
CA ASP A 93 -17.29 6.54 35.55
C ASP A 93 -15.95 6.50 34.80
N SER A 94 -15.83 5.63 33.78
CA SER A 94 -14.62 5.51 32.95
C SER A 94 -14.48 6.68 31.97
N PHE A 95 -15.60 7.13 31.37
CA PHE A 95 -15.62 8.35 30.56
C PHE A 95 -15.23 9.57 31.38
N ASP A 96 -15.85 9.76 32.55
CA ASP A 96 -15.56 10.87 33.45
C ASP A 96 -14.10 10.84 33.92
N PHE A 97 -13.56 9.67 34.25
CA PHE A 97 -12.16 9.52 34.62
C PHE A 97 -11.23 9.96 33.48
N LEU A 98 -11.43 9.46 32.25
CA LEU A 98 -10.56 9.74 31.11
C LEU A 98 -10.64 11.19 30.65
N VAL A 99 -11.84 11.77 30.59
CA VAL A 99 -12.06 13.17 30.17
C VAL A 99 -11.42 14.14 31.16
N ASN A 100 -11.42 13.81 32.46
CA ASN A 100 -10.88 14.68 33.51
C ASN A 100 -9.39 14.40 33.85
N LEU A 101 -8.69 13.57 33.05
CA LEU A 101 -7.24 13.39 33.23
C LEU A 101 -6.50 14.72 33.03
N PRO A 102 -5.43 14.98 33.83
CA PRO A 102 -4.58 16.15 33.62
C PRO A 102 -4.02 16.18 32.19
N GLU A 103 -3.84 17.38 31.62
CA GLU A 103 -3.48 17.49 30.20
C GLU A 103 -2.18 16.79 29.82
N GLU A 104 -1.26 16.72 30.78
CA GLU A 104 0.06 16.08 30.71
C GLU A 104 -0.02 14.54 30.64
N ASN A 105 -1.14 13.95 31.07
CA ASN A 105 -1.36 12.51 31.14
C ASN A 105 -2.21 12.06 29.96
N HIS A 106 -1.56 11.67 28.86
CA HIS A 106 -2.29 11.23 27.68
C HIS A 106 -3.02 9.90 27.92
N ILE A 107 -4.27 9.81 27.46
CA ILE A 107 -5.16 8.65 27.58
C ILE A 107 -4.48 7.42 26.97
N TRP A 108 -4.04 7.50 25.72
CA TRP A 108 -3.42 6.36 25.04
C TRP A 108 -2.02 6.01 25.54
N CYS A 109 -1.30 6.95 26.17
CA CYS A 109 0.03 6.65 26.71
C CYS A 109 -0.02 5.94 28.06
N GLY A 110 -1.01 6.29 28.89
CA GLY A 110 -1.09 5.89 30.29
C GLY A 110 -2.29 5.02 30.65
N CYS A 111 -3.34 5.00 29.84
CA CYS A 111 -4.61 4.30 30.09
C CYS A 111 -5.14 3.60 28.82
N SER A 112 -4.27 3.12 27.93
CA SER A 112 -4.68 2.42 26.69
C SER A 112 -5.49 1.15 26.95
N ASP A 113 -5.26 0.49 28.08
CA ASP A 113 -6.00 -0.66 28.56
C ASP A 113 -7.45 -0.35 28.95
N LEU A 114 -7.71 0.88 29.39
CA LEU A 114 -9.07 1.36 29.64
C LEU A 114 -9.70 1.90 28.36
N MET A 115 -8.92 2.61 27.53
CA MET A 115 -9.43 3.25 26.31
C MET A 115 -9.75 2.26 25.18
N GLY A 116 -8.95 1.20 25.01
CA GLY A 116 -9.13 0.20 23.96
C GLY A 116 -10.55 -0.37 23.93
N PRO A 117 -11.06 -0.95 25.04
CA PRO A 117 -12.43 -1.46 25.09
C PRO A 117 -13.51 -0.39 24.93
N LEU A 118 -13.25 0.86 25.32
CA LEU A 118 -14.20 1.96 25.11
C LEU A 118 -14.40 2.31 23.63
N LEU A 119 -13.49 1.90 22.73
CA LEU A 119 -13.70 2.10 21.30
C LEU A 119 -15.01 1.45 20.81
N GLU A 120 -15.47 0.37 21.42
CA GLU A 120 -16.75 -0.27 21.05
C GLU A 120 -17.95 0.69 21.14
N THR A 121 -17.91 1.63 22.09
CA THR A 121 -18.98 2.63 22.29
C THR A 121 -19.11 3.60 21.11
N PHE A 122 -18.08 3.71 20.26
CA PHE A 122 -18.08 4.59 19.09
C PHE A 122 -18.94 4.09 17.95
N HIS A 123 -19.44 2.84 17.97
CA HIS A 123 -20.30 2.31 16.91
C HIS A 123 -21.47 3.25 16.55
N ASN A 124 -22.06 3.91 17.55
CA ASN A 124 -23.18 4.82 17.38
C ASN A 124 -22.80 6.30 17.42
N TYR A 125 -21.51 6.63 17.23
CA TYR A 125 -21.00 8.00 17.35
C TYR A 125 -21.76 9.02 16.48
N PHE A 126 -22.08 8.67 15.23
CA PHE A 126 -22.84 9.55 14.34
C PHE A 126 -24.33 9.64 14.65
N ASN A 127 -24.88 8.71 15.44
CA ASN A 127 -26.26 8.75 15.91
C ASN A 127 -26.42 9.67 17.11
N ASP A 128 -25.33 9.90 17.85
CA ASP A 128 -25.28 10.84 18.96
C ASP A 128 -25.29 12.29 18.47
N LYS A 129 -26.36 13.00 18.82
CA LYS A 129 -26.59 14.40 18.44
C LYS A 129 -26.19 15.39 19.52
N ASP A 130 -25.87 14.92 20.72
CA ASP A 130 -25.48 15.78 21.82
C ASP A 130 -23.99 16.10 21.74
N ALA A 131 -23.65 17.37 21.54
CA ALA A 131 -22.26 17.81 21.43
C ALA A 131 -21.51 17.73 22.77
N ASP A 132 -22.25 17.77 23.88
CA ASP A 132 -21.70 17.71 25.24
C ASP A 132 -21.75 16.29 25.82
N SER A 133 -22.05 15.29 24.98
CA SER A 133 -22.05 13.90 25.43
C SER A 133 -20.64 13.46 25.87
N PRO A 134 -20.53 12.54 26.85
CA PRO A 134 -19.24 12.01 27.29
C PRO A 134 -18.40 11.43 26.13
N LEU A 135 -19.06 10.83 25.13
CA LEU A 135 -18.43 10.28 23.94
C LEU A 135 -17.81 11.38 23.06
N ARG A 136 -18.53 12.49 22.84
CA ARG A 136 -18.02 13.64 22.07
C ARG A 136 -16.87 14.35 22.79
N LEU A 137 -17.00 14.54 24.10
CA LEU A 137 -15.96 15.14 24.94
C LEU A 137 -14.69 14.28 24.97
N LEU A 138 -14.85 12.96 25.11
CA LEU A 138 -13.73 12.02 25.06
C LEU A 138 -13.04 12.03 23.69
N TRP A 139 -13.81 11.97 22.60
CA TRP A 139 -13.25 12.04 21.25
C TRP A 139 -12.47 13.34 21.02
N LYS A 140 -13.01 14.48 21.45
CA LYS A 140 -12.32 15.78 21.36
C LYS A 140 -10.99 15.75 22.12
N ARG A 141 -10.98 15.19 23.33
CA ARG A 141 -9.78 15.06 24.16
C ARG A 141 -8.73 14.18 23.49
N ILE A 142 -9.11 12.99 23.02
CA ILE A 142 -8.21 12.06 22.33
C ILE A 142 -7.67 12.68 21.04
N SER A 143 -8.54 13.37 20.29
CA SER A 143 -8.16 14.02 19.03
C SER A 143 -7.03 15.03 19.22
N GLN A 144 -7.08 15.81 20.31
CA GLN A 144 -6.02 16.75 20.67
C GLN A 144 -4.72 16.00 20.98
N GLU A 145 -4.76 14.95 21.79
CA GLU A 145 -3.56 14.18 22.17
C GLU A 145 -2.90 13.48 20.97
N LEU A 146 -3.70 12.94 20.05
CA LEU A 146 -3.23 12.32 18.81
C LEU A 146 -2.51 13.34 17.90
N GLY A 147 -2.90 14.62 17.96
CA GLY A 147 -2.27 15.68 17.18
C GLY A 147 -0.83 16.04 17.58
N PHE A 148 -0.38 15.65 18.78
CA PHE A 148 0.94 16.02 19.30
C PHE A 148 1.79 14.83 19.80
N CYS A 149 1.22 13.63 19.88
CA CYS A 149 1.90 12.48 20.47
C CYS A 149 1.87 11.25 19.56
N THR A 150 3.02 10.94 18.95
CA THR A 150 3.17 9.75 18.08
C THR A 150 2.92 8.43 18.81
N LYS A 151 3.21 8.35 20.12
CA LYS A 151 2.87 7.17 20.92
C LYS A 151 1.36 6.98 21.05
N CYS A 152 0.59 8.05 21.23
CA CYS A 152 -0.87 7.97 21.23
C CYS A 152 -1.38 7.48 19.88
N VAL A 153 -0.84 8.01 18.77
CA VAL A 153 -1.17 7.58 17.41
C VAL A 153 -0.93 6.07 17.25
N CYS A 154 0.26 5.58 17.62
CA CYS A 154 0.56 4.15 17.52
C CYS A 154 -0.40 3.29 18.34
N GLN A 155 -0.68 3.66 19.59
CA GLN A 155 -1.57 2.87 20.46
C GLN A 155 -3.01 2.86 19.97
N HIS A 156 -3.50 4.00 19.46
CA HIS A 156 -4.85 4.14 18.90
C HIS A 156 -5.05 3.25 17.67
N HIS A 157 -4.16 3.34 16.68
CA HIS A 157 -4.24 2.50 15.47
C HIS A 157 -3.98 1.03 15.78
N GLN A 158 -3.07 0.72 16.70
CA GLN A 158 -2.84 -0.66 17.16
C GLN A 158 -4.08 -1.25 17.84
N ALA A 159 -4.81 -0.47 18.63
CA ALA A 159 -6.06 -0.90 19.25
C ALA A 159 -7.14 -1.17 18.19
N GLN A 160 -7.20 -0.38 17.11
CA GLN A 160 -8.08 -0.67 15.98
C GLN A 160 -7.69 -1.96 15.25
N GLU A 161 -6.40 -2.17 15.00
CA GLU A 161 -5.89 -3.40 14.36
C GLU A 161 -6.18 -4.65 15.20
N SER A 162 -6.14 -4.58 16.53
CA SER A 162 -6.51 -5.72 17.38
C SER A 162 -7.95 -6.15 17.18
N PHE A 163 -8.89 -5.23 16.91
CA PHE A 163 -10.27 -5.60 16.61
C PHE A 163 -10.39 -6.42 15.30
N ASP A 164 -9.57 -6.14 14.29
CA ASP A 164 -9.58 -6.89 13.02
C ASP A 164 -9.04 -8.33 13.19
N VAL A 165 -8.09 -8.53 14.12
CA VAL A 165 -7.48 -9.84 14.41
C VAL A 165 -8.32 -10.68 15.37
N GLU A 166 -8.95 -10.05 16.37
CA GLU A 166 -9.62 -10.73 17.48
C GLU A 166 -11.05 -11.18 17.13
N TYR A 167 -11.69 -10.57 16.13
CA TYR A 167 -13.11 -10.76 15.87
C TYR A 167 -13.42 -11.18 14.42
N GLN A 168 -14.64 -11.69 14.22
CA GLN A 168 -15.13 -11.98 12.88
C GLN A 168 -15.43 -10.67 12.15
N SER A 169 -14.91 -10.53 10.93
CA SER A 169 -15.00 -9.33 10.09
C SER A 169 -16.39 -8.72 10.04
N ASP A 170 -17.42 -9.57 9.90
CA ASP A 170 -18.80 -9.11 9.68
C ASP A 170 -19.41 -8.36 10.88
N SER A 171 -18.92 -8.63 12.10
CA SER A 171 -19.38 -7.98 13.33
C SER A 171 -18.63 -6.69 13.67
N VAL A 172 -17.38 -6.55 13.23
CA VAL A 172 -16.48 -5.45 13.62
C VAL A 172 -16.30 -4.42 12.51
N ASP A 173 -16.50 -4.82 11.25
CA ASP A 173 -16.49 -3.95 10.08
C ASP A 173 -17.28 -2.64 10.26
N PRO A 174 -18.50 -2.62 10.84
CA PRO A 174 -19.23 -1.37 11.06
C PRO A 174 -18.52 -0.41 12.02
N LEU A 175 -17.96 -0.91 13.11
CA LEU A 175 -17.23 -0.11 14.09
C LEU A 175 -15.94 0.46 13.47
N LEU A 176 -15.15 -0.38 12.81
CA LEU A 176 -13.91 0.06 12.15
C LEU A 176 -14.18 1.09 11.05
N LYS A 177 -15.30 0.98 10.33
CA LYS A 177 -15.74 2.01 9.38
C LYS A 177 -16.02 3.34 10.07
N VAL A 178 -16.68 3.32 11.24
CA VAL A 178 -16.94 4.55 12.01
C VAL A 178 -15.63 5.16 12.51
N LEU A 179 -14.76 4.37 13.15
CA LEU A 179 -13.48 4.85 13.67
C LEU A 179 -12.59 5.42 12.56
N ARG A 180 -12.53 4.75 11.40
CA ARG A 180 -11.80 5.25 10.24
C ARG A 180 -12.34 6.60 9.76
N VAL A 181 -13.65 6.79 9.70
CA VAL A 181 -14.26 8.08 9.31
C VAL A 181 -13.90 9.17 10.31
N LEU A 182 -13.88 8.86 11.61
CA LEU A 182 -13.50 9.80 12.64
C LEU A 182 -12.02 10.20 12.55
N ASP A 183 -11.13 9.25 12.29
CA ASP A 183 -9.72 9.54 12.03
C ASP A 183 -9.53 10.38 10.78
N GLU A 184 -10.25 10.07 9.70
CA GLU A 184 -10.23 10.86 8.47
C GLU A 184 -10.72 12.30 8.71
N GLU A 185 -11.81 12.48 9.48
CA GLU A 185 -12.33 13.80 9.87
C GLU A 185 -11.33 14.59 10.69
N ARG A 186 -10.86 14.01 11.79
CA ARG A 186 -9.90 14.64 12.70
C ARG A 186 -8.63 15.07 11.97
N VAL A 187 -8.01 14.17 11.21
CA VAL A 187 -6.75 14.46 10.50
C VAL A 187 -6.99 15.51 9.41
N THR A 188 -8.13 15.48 8.71
CA THR A 188 -8.47 16.49 7.71
C THR A 188 -8.60 17.88 8.35
N GLU A 189 -9.36 18.00 9.44
CA GLU A 189 -9.54 19.28 10.15
C GLU A 189 -8.21 19.83 10.65
N HIS A 190 -7.37 18.97 11.22
CA HIS A 190 -6.06 19.36 11.70
C HIS A 190 -5.14 19.84 10.57
N LEU A 191 -5.14 19.15 9.43
CA LEU A 191 -4.40 19.60 8.24
C LEU A 191 -4.90 20.95 7.72
N ILE A 192 -6.21 21.21 7.72
CA ILE A 192 -6.80 22.50 7.30
C ILE A 192 -6.28 23.63 8.20
N GLU A 193 -6.28 23.43 9.51
CA GLU A 193 -5.79 24.43 10.48
C GLU A 193 -4.31 24.74 10.28
N VAL A 194 -3.48 23.69 10.14
CA VAL A 194 -2.04 23.85 9.93
C VAL A 194 -1.75 24.51 8.57
N ASN A 195 -2.43 24.08 7.50
CA ASN A 195 -2.31 24.69 6.17
C ASN A 195 -2.71 26.16 6.18
N ALA A 196 -3.76 26.53 6.94
CA ALA A 196 -4.13 27.92 7.13
C ALA A 196 -3.01 28.72 7.80
N ARG A 197 -2.46 28.23 8.91
CA ARG A 197 -1.32 28.87 9.61
C ARG A 197 -0.08 29.01 8.72
N ILE A 198 0.23 28.01 7.90
CA ILE A 198 1.37 28.07 6.96
C ILE A 198 1.11 29.13 5.88
N ARG A 199 -0.08 29.14 5.27
CA ARG A 199 -0.45 30.12 4.24
C ARG A 199 -0.44 31.55 4.77
N ASP A 200 -0.92 31.75 5.99
CA ASP A 200 -1.03 33.05 6.64
C ASP A 200 0.33 33.47 7.27
N LYS A 201 1.37 32.64 7.13
CA LYS A 201 2.75 32.84 7.65
C LYS A 201 2.82 32.97 9.17
N GLU A 202 1.85 32.40 9.87
CA GLU A 202 1.79 32.33 11.33
C GLU A 202 2.49 31.07 11.87
N TYR A 203 2.90 30.16 10.98
CA TYR A 203 3.65 28.97 11.34
C TYR A 203 5.06 29.30 11.84
N ALA A 204 5.27 29.11 13.15
CA ALA A 204 6.58 29.13 13.80
C ALA A 204 7.10 27.70 14.09
N PRO A 205 8.24 27.25 13.53
CA PRO A 205 8.80 25.92 13.77
C PRO A 205 9.11 25.61 15.23
N GLU A 206 9.56 26.61 15.98
CA GLU A 206 9.94 26.46 17.39
C GLU A 206 8.75 26.06 18.27
N CYS A 207 7.53 26.47 17.89
CA CYS A 207 6.31 26.20 18.64
C CYS A 207 5.49 25.03 18.08
N HIS A 208 5.56 24.78 16.76
CA HIS A 208 4.64 23.85 16.08
C HIS A 208 5.34 22.61 15.50
N SER A 209 6.64 22.42 15.73
CA SER A 209 7.39 21.28 15.19
C SER A 209 6.81 19.92 15.59
N ALA A 210 6.36 19.78 16.85
CA ALA A 210 5.81 18.51 17.34
C ALA A 210 4.52 18.12 16.60
N GLU A 211 3.66 19.10 16.34
CA GLU A 211 2.40 18.95 15.61
C GLU A 211 2.62 18.50 14.16
N VAL A 212 3.48 19.21 13.44
CA VAL A 212 3.83 18.90 12.04
C VAL A 212 4.46 17.51 11.93
N VAL A 213 5.38 17.18 12.84
CA VAL A 213 6.01 15.86 12.88
C VAL A 213 4.97 14.78 13.16
N CYS A 214 4.03 15.01 14.08
CA CYS A 214 2.99 14.02 14.40
C CYS A 214 2.03 13.79 13.23
N LEU A 215 1.59 14.85 12.54
CA LEU A 215 0.74 14.74 11.35
C LEU A 215 1.43 13.98 10.22
N MET A 216 2.70 14.32 9.94
CA MET A 216 3.50 13.59 8.95
C MET A 216 3.68 12.14 9.35
N PHE A 217 3.99 11.88 10.62
CA PHE A 217 4.13 10.54 11.15
C PHE A 217 2.86 9.72 10.96
N GLU A 218 1.71 10.23 11.40
CA GLU A 218 0.44 9.52 11.34
C GLU A 218 0.06 9.15 9.90
N VAL A 219 0.06 10.12 8.98
CA VAL A 219 -0.35 9.89 7.60
C VAL A 219 0.63 8.97 6.85
N LEU A 220 1.94 9.06 7.13
CA LEU A 220 2.95 8.25 6.45
C LEU A 220 3.15 6.86 7.06
N VAL A 221 2.75 6.64 8.31
CA VAL A 221 2.72 5.30 8.93
C VAL A 221 1.42 4.57 8.60
N PHE A 222 0.29 5.28 8.55
CA PHE A 222 -1.05 4.73 8.29
C PHE A 222 -1.63 5.24 6.95
N PRO A 223 -1.08 4.78 5.81
CA PRO A 223 -1.43 5.35 4.50
C PRO A 223 -2.86 5.08 4.05
N VAL A 224 -3.61 4.21 4.72
CA VAL A 224 -5.04 4.01 4.46
C VAL A 224 -5.85 5.31 4.59
N LEU A 225 -5.37 6.26 5.40
CA LEU A 225 -5.94 7.61 5.54
C LEU A 225 -5.91 8.39 4.22
N LEU A 226 -4.90 8.16 3.37
CA LEU A 226 -4.77 8.80 2.06
C LEU A 226 -5.79 8.31 1.02
N ASP A 227 -6.67 7.38 1.40
CA ASP A 227 -7.80 6.98 0.58
C ASP A 227 -8.99 7.97 0.67
N ASP A 228 -9.07 8.79 1.71
CA ASP A 228 -10.06 9.89 1.81
C ASP A 228 -9.67 11.06 0.92
N GLN A 229 -10.63 11.53 0.10
CA GLN A 229 -10.38 12.56 -0.90
C GLN A 229 -10.00 13.91 -0.28
N SER A 230 -10.62 14.29 0.83
CA SER A 230 -10.38 15.60 1.46
C SER A 230 -9.03 15.60 2.16
N LEU A 231 -8.76 14.55 2.94
CA LEU A 231 -7.48 14.35 3.63
C LEU A 231 -6.32 14.32 2.64
N ALA A 232 -6.42 13.53 1.56
CA ALA A 232 -5.34 13.44 0.57
C ALA A 232 -5.02 14.79 -0.10
N ASN A 233 -6.04 15.62 -0.37
CA ASN A 233 -5.85 16.95 -0.96
C ASN A 233 -5.17 17.93 0.01
N GLU A 234 -5.62 17.94 1.27
CA GLU A 234 -5.03 18.79 2.31
C GLU A 234 -3.61 18.34 2.65
N PHE A 235 -3.37 17.02 2.71
CA PHE A 235 -2.04 16.47 2.94
C PHE A 235 -1.09 16.77 1.78
N GLN A 236 -1.56 16.73 0.53
CA GLN A 236 -0.76 17.15 -0.63
C GLN A 236 -0.33 18.61 -0.50
N THR A 237 -1.25 19.50 -0.14
CA THR A 237 -0.96 20.93 0.05
C THR A 237 0.04 21.14 1.19
N PHE A 238 -0.16 20.43 2.29
CA PHE A 238 0.68 20.46 3.47
C PHE A 238 2.11 20.01 3.17
N ILE A 239 2.29 18.80 2.62
CA ILE A 239 3.63 18.24 2.41
C ILE A 239 4.44 19.06 1.39
N GLU A 240 3.79 19.64 0.38
CA GLU A 240 4.43 20.52 -0.58
C GLU A 240 4.88 21.84 0.05
N ALA A 241 4.03 22.44 0.90
CA ALA A 241 4.36 23.70 1.58
C ALA A 241 5.50 23.53 2.61
N ILE A 242 5.50 22.41 3.35
CA ILE A 242 6.58 22.06 4.27
C ILE A 242 7.88 21.79 3.50
N ASP A 243 7.82 21.05 2.39
CA ASP A 243 9.01 20.77 1.57
C ASP A 243 9.61 22.03 0.95
N ASP A 244 8.78 22.92 0.43
CA ASP A 244 9.20 24.21 -0.12
C ASP A 244 9.87 25.09 0.96
N SER A 245 9.56 24.88 2.25
CA SER A 245 10.09 25.67 3.37
C SER A 245 11.34 25.08 4.03
N TYR A 246 11.41 23.75 4.20
CA TYR A 246 12.43 23.11 5.05
C TYR A 246 13.16 21.92 4.40
N GLU A 247 12.82 21.52 3.17
CA GLU A 247 13.28 20.29 2.54
C GLU A 247 13.09 19.04 3.43
N VAL A 248 12.00 18.33 3.22
CA VAL A 248 11.67 17.12 3.98
C VAL A 248 12.72 16.04 3.72
N THR A 249 13.30 15.55 4.81
CA THR A 249 14.24 14.42 4.84
C THR A 249 13.87 13.46 5.96
N LEU A 250 14.26 12.19 5.82
CA LEU A 250 14.02 11.16 6.84
C LEU A 250 15.28 10.96 7.68
N SER A 251 15.11 10.87 9.00
CA SER A 251 16.18 10.39 9.88
C SER A 251 16.44 8.91 9.60
N SER A 252 17.72 8.50 9.64
CA SER A 252 18.13 7.12 9.34
C SER A 252 17.34 6.09 10.17
N ASN A 253 17.00 4.96 9.53
CA ASN A 253 16.48 3.73 10.15
C ASN A 253 14.96 3.61 10.41
N GLN A 254 14.13 4.55 9.95
CA GLN A 254 12.66 4.42 10.03
C GLN A 254 12.04 4.14 8.65
N GLN A 255 11.05 3.23 8.61
CA GLN A 255 10.30 2.87 7.40
C GLN A 255 8.91 3.49 7.47
N TYR A 256 8.59 4.36 6.53
CA TYR A 256 7.30 5.03 6.42
C TYR A 256 6.62 4.63 5.12
N SER A 257 5.86 3.54 5.14
CA SER A 257 5.29 2.96 3.92
C SER A 257 4.40 3.92 3.14
N GLY A 258 3.75 4.88 3.81
CA GLY A 258 2.97 5.93 3.15
C GLY A 258 3.76 6.88 2.26
N VAL A 259 5.09 6.89 2.36
CA VAL A 259 5.95 7.57 1.37
C VAL A 259 5.70 7.04 -0.04
N TYR A 260 5.48 5.72 -0.19
CA TYR A 260 5.19 5.12 -1.49
C TYR A 260 3.78 5.47 -1.99
N ALA A 261 2.84 5.81 -1.09
CA ALA A 261 1.51 6.30 -1.49
C ALA A 261 1.58 7.66 -2.19
N LEU A 262 2.58 8.50 -1.86
CA LEU A 262 2.80 9.80 -2.52
C LEU A 262 3.12 9.66 -4.02
N LEU A 263 3.63 8.50 -4.45
CA LEU A 263 3.91 8.21 -5.86
C LEU A 263 2.65 8.21 -6.74
N PHE A 264 1.47 8.09 -6.12
CA PHE A 264 0.16 8.00 -6.78
C PHE A 264 -0.59 9.33 -6.79
N PHE A 265 -0.05 10.38 -6.16
CA PHE A 265 -0.69 11.70 -6.07
C PHE A 265 -0.78 12.35 -7.44
N ARG A 266 -1.76 13.25 -7.62
CA ARG A 266 -1.94 13.99 -8.88
C ARG A 266 -0.83 15.01 -9.13
N SER A 267 -0.34 15.64 -8.06
CA SER A 267 0.73 16.62 -8.15
C SER A 267 2.08 15.99 -8.48
N GLY A 268 2.76 16.58 -9.46
CA GLY A 268 4.14 16.22 -9.78
C GLY A 268 5.13 16.54 -8.66
N LYS A 269 4.86 17.58 -7.85
CA LYS A 269 5.70 17.96 -6.70
C LYS A 269 5.61 16.91 -5.60
N ALA A 270 4.39 16.58 -5.13
CA ALA A 270 4.20 15.51 -4.15
C ALA A 270 4.84 14.18 -4.57
N ARG A 271 4.70 13.79 -5.85
CA ARG A 271 5.39 12.59 -6.39
C ARG A 271 6.91 12.71 -6.34
N ALA A 272 7.47 13.89 -6.62
CA ALA A 272 8.91 14.11 -6.54
C ALA A 272 9.43 14.03 -5.09
N ILE A 273 8.66 14.54 -4.13
CA ILE A 273 8.92 14.39 -2.69
C ILE A 273 8.92 12.90 -2.34
N GLY A 274 7.83 12.17 -2.67
CA GLY A 274 7.73 10.74 -2.43
C GLY A 274 8.89 9.94 -3.03
N LEU A 275 9.29 10.25 -4.26
CA LEU A 275 10.43 9.62 -4.93
C LEU A 275 11.76 9.90 -4.20
N ARG A 276 11.97 11.12 -3.73
CA ARG A 276 13.17 11.50 -2.98
C ARG A 276 13.23 10.78 -1.64
N LEU A 277 12.12 10.74 -0.90
CA LEU A 277 12.03 10.05 0.40
C LEU A 277 12.17 8.52 0.25
N ALA A 278 11.53 7.92 -0.76
CA ALA A 278 11.65 6.48 -1.04
C ALA A 278 13.10 6.07 -1.33
N ARG A 279 13.88 6.92 -2.02
CA ARG A 279 15.31 6.67 -2.27
C ARG A 279 16.13 6.59 -0.99
N TYR A 280 15.77 7.34 0.06
CA TYR A 280 16.43 7.25 1.36
C TYR A 280 16.07 5.95 2.10
N MET A 281 14.84 5.46 1.94
CA MET A 281 14.37 4.20 2.56
C MET A 281 14.95 2.94 1.90
N GLY A 282 15.36 3.04 0.63
CA GLY A 282 15.94 1.94 -0.13
C GLY A 282 14.88 1.04 -0.77
N LYS A 283 15.27 -0.19 -1.13
CA LYS A 283 14.36 -1.16 -1.76
C LYS A 283 13.55 -1.95 -0.73
N LEU A 284 12.31 -2.26 -1.09
CA LEU A 284 11.41 -3.15 -0.37
C LEU A 284 11.74 -4.59 -0.71
N LYS A 285 12.09 -5.39 0.31
CA LYS A 285 12.71 -6.71 0.11
C LYS A 285 11.71 -7.84 0.26
N ARG A 286 10.73 -7.69 1.15
CA ARG A 286 9.78 -8.73 1.55
C ARG A 286 8.36 -8.25 1.33
N ALA A 287 7.42 -9.18 1.17
CA ALA A 287 5.99 -8.88 1.07
C ALA A 287 5.46 -8.09 2.28
N MET A 288 5.97 -8.38 3.47
CA MET A 288 5.56 -7.70 4.71
C MET A 288 5.86 -6.20 4.68
N ASP A 289 6.90 -5.80 3.93
CA ASP A 289 7.27 -4.38 3.80
C ASP A 289 6.19 -3.61 3.00
N LEU A 290 5.25 -4.31 2.34
CA LEU A 290 4.10 -3.72 1.63
C LEU A 290 2.79 -3.76 2.43
N ASP A 291 2.71 -4.44 3.59
CA ASP A 291 1.43 -4.76 4.26
C ASP A 291 0.54 -3.54 4.48
N SER A 292 1.09 -2.49 5.09
CA SER A 292 0.39 -1.20 5.29
C SER A 292 -0.12 -0.53 4.00
N LEU A 293 0.49 -0.80 2.84
CA LEU A 293 0.05 -0.26 1.54
C LEU A 293 -1.00 -1.13 0.84
N GLN A 294 -1.22 -2.36 1.32
CA GLN A 294 -2.10 -3.32 0.65
C GLN A 294 -3.53 -2.82 0.44
N PRO A 295 -4.17 -2.09 1.38
CA PRO A 295 -5.50 -1.52 1.14
C PRO A 295 -5.53 -0.58 -0.08
N LEU A 296 -4.51 0.26 -0.23
CA LEU A 296 -4.38 1.17 -1.38
C LEU A 296 -4.04 0.41 -2.67
N LEU A 297 -3.11 -0.55 -2.61
CA LEU A 297 -2.72 -1.36 -3.76
C LEU A 297 -3.90 -2.16 -4.33
N ARG A 298 -4.72 -2.76 -3.47
CA ARG A 298 -5.97 -3.43 -3.88
C ARG A 298 -6.86 -2.50 -4.68
N ARG A 299 -7.01 -1.26 -4.22
CA ARG A 299 -7.81 -0.25 -4.90
C ARG A 299 -7.21 0.18 -6.24
N TYR A 300 -5.91 0.43 -6.28
CA TYR A 300 -5.21 0.83 -7.51
C TYR A 300 -5.23 -0.26 -8.58
N ILE A 301 -4.94 -1.50 -8.20
CA ILE A 301 -4.94 -2.64 -9.12
C ILE A 301 -6.37 -2.95 -9.57
N GLY A 302 -7.35 -2.97 -8.66
CA GLY A 302 -8.75 -3.15 -9.03
C GLY A 302 -9.30 -2.06 -9.96
N PHE A 303 -8.80 -0.82 -9.82
CA PHE A 303 -9.13 0.29 -10.73
C PHE A 303 -8.50 0.15 -12.11
N LEU A 304 -7.35 -0.52 -12.24
CA LEU A 304 -6.78 -0.84 -13.54
C LEU A 304 -7.49 -2.04 -14.20
N GLU A 305 -7.97 -2.99 -13.40
CA GLU A 305 -8.68 -4.19 -13.88
C GLU A 305 -10.08 -3.89 -14.40
N SER A 306 -10.85 -3.09 -13.66
CA SER A 306 -12.09 -2.53 -14.14
C SER A 306 -11.77 -1.35 -15.07
N ASP A 307 -12.49 -1.15 -16.18
CA ASP A 307 -12.26 -0.04 -17.11
C ASP A 307 -12.60 1.36 -16.52
N GLY A 308 -12.34 1.58 -15.23
CA GLY A 308 -12.47 2.86 -14.56
C GLY A 308 -13.90 3.15 -14.14
N LEU A 309 -14.79 2.16 -14.17
CA LEU A 309 -16.14 2.31 -13.62
C LEU A 309 -16.00 2.47 -12.09
N PRO A 310 -16.50 3.58 -11.53
CA PRO A 310 -16.48 3.76 -10.09
C PRO A 310 -17.31 2.64 -9.45
N SER A 311 -16.68 1.83 -8.61
CA SER A 311 -17.41 1.00 -7.66
C SER A 311 -18.21 1.96 -6.77
N LYS A 312 -19.54 1.96 -6.93
CA LYS A 312 -20.46 2.66 -6.02
C LYS A 312 -20.47 1.92 -4.70
N LEU A 313 -19.40 2.07 -3.91
CA LEU A 313 -19.45 1.74 -2.50
C LEU A 313 -19.92 3.00 -1.79
N GLU A 314 -21.11 2.93 -1.19
CA GLU A 314 -21.61 3.96 -0.30
C GLU A 314 -20.64 4.08 0.88
N THR A 315 -19.80 5.11 0.82
CA THR A 315 -18.85 5.46 1.88
C THR A 315 -19.34 6.77 2.45
N LEU A 316 -19.30 6.91 3.78
CA LEU A 316 -19.74 8.14 4.48
C LEU A 316 -18.95 9.37 4.02
N ARG A 317 -17.70 9.17 3.57
CA ARG A 317 -16.84 10.20 3.00
C ARG A 317 -16.29 9.82 1.62
N PRO A 318 -16.18 10.77 0.67
CA PRO A 318 -15.70 10.50 -0.67
C PRO A 318 -14.26 9.95 -0.69
N ARG A 319 -14.06 8.84 -1.41
CA ARG A 319 -12.72 8.28 -1.65
C ARG A 319 -11.97 9.03 -2.76
N VAL A 320 -10.64 9.02 -2.75
CA VAL A 320 -9.80 9.69 -3.75
C VAL A 320 -10.17 9.27 -5.17
N GLN A 321 -10.52 10.22 -6.03
CA GLN A 321 -10.79 9.94 -7.44
C GLN A 321 -9.47 9.60 -8.16
N LEU A 322 -9.39 8.38 -8.66
CA LEU A 322 -8.20 7.86 -9.34
C LEU A 322 -8.19 8.30 -10.80
N GLU A 323 -7.00 8.69 -11.28
CA GLU A 323 -6.74 8.96 -12.70
C GLU A 323 -5.80 7.88 -13.23
N ARG A 324 -6.18 7.18 -14.31
CA ARG A 324 -5.42 6.02 -14.83
C ARG A 324 -3.94 6.34 -15.06
N GLY A 325 -3.62 7.49 -15.64
CA GLY A 325 -2.24 7.92 -15.87
C GLY A 325 -1.40 8.05 -14.59
N ASN A 326 -1.98 8.58 -13.51
CA ASN A 326 -1.27 8.72 -12.22
C ASN A 326 -1.10 7.36 -11.53
N VAL A 327 -2.11 6.48 -11.62
CA VAL A 327 -2.04 5.12 -11.07
C VAL A 327 -0.95 4.30 -11.76
N TRP A 328 -0.91 4.33 -13.10
CA TRP A 328 0.14 3.67 -13.87
C TRP A 328 1.54 4.20 -13.57
N LEU A 329 1.69 5.53 -13.48
CA LEU A 329 2.95 6.14 -13.12
C LEU A 329 3.40 5.74 -11.70
N GLY A 330 2.47 5.71 -10.75
CA GLY A 330 2.71 5.25 -9.38
C GLY A 330 3.17 3.79 -9.34
N ILE A 331 2.45 2.88 -10.01
CA ILE A 331 2.82 1.45 -10.12
C ILE A 331 4.20 1.30 -10.75
N LYS A 332 4.44 1.91 -11.92
CA LYS A 332 5.73 1.86 -12.61
C LYS A 332 6.86 2.28 -11.67
N THR A 333 6.65 3.36 -10.91
CA THR A 333 7.66 3.90 -10.01
C THR A 333 7.88 2.99 -8.80
N LEU A 334 6.80 2.48 -8.21
CA LEU A 334 6.82 1.54 -7.09
C LEU A 334 7.57 0.25 -7.44
N LEU A 335 7.32 -0.34 -8.62
CA LEU A 335 8.03 -1.54 -9.09
C LEU A 335 9.56 -1.33 -9.12
N GLY A 336 10.02 -0.11 -9.37
CA GLY A 336 11.46 0.22 -9.31
C GLY A 336 12.09 0.13 -7.92
N PHE A 337 11.27 0.13 -6.86
CA PHE A 337 11.69 -0.03 -5.47
C PHE A 337 11.52 -1.44 -4.94
N LEU A 338 10.91 -2.37 -5.69
CA LEU A 338 10.72 -3.74 -5.21
C LEU A 338 11.93 -4.62 -5.53
N GLU A 339 12.23 -5.55 -4.63
CA GLU A 339 13.01 -6.75 -4.92
C GLU A 339 12.09 -7.93 -5.27
N ALA A 340 12.66 -8.98 -5.85
CA ALA A 340 11.91 -10.12 -6.36
C ALA A 340 10.91 -10.73 -5.36
N PRO A 341 11.24 -10.97 -4.07
CA PRO A 341 10.28 -11.54 -3.12
C PRO A 341 9.12 -10.59 -2.78
N ALA A 342 9.39 -9.29 -2.64
CA ALA A 342 8.33 -8.30 -2.42
C ALA A 342 7.37 -8.22 -3.61
N PHE A 343 7.87 -8.37 -4.83
CA PHE A 343 7.04 -8.38 -6.03
C PHE A 343 6.25 -9.68 -6.20
N GLU A 344 6.90 -10.84 -6.01
CA GLU A 344 6.28 -12.17 -6.15
C GLU A 344 5.16 -12.35 -5.11
N ASP A 345 5.49 -12.28 -3.83
CA ASP A 345 4.58 -12.62 -2.74
C ASP A 345 3.68 -11.42 -2.35
N GLY A 346 4.20 -10.19 -2.49
CA GLY A 346 3.51 -8.97 -2.08
C GLY A 346 2.56 -8.40 -3.12
N ILE A 347 2.77 -8.69 -4.41
CA ILE A 347 1.90 -8.23 -5.50
C ILE A 347 1.30 -9.39 -6.28
N LEU A 348 2.10 -10.28 -6.86
CA LEU A 348 1.56 -11.29 -7.78
C LEU A 348 0.73 -12.38 -7.09
N GLU A 349 1.07 -12.77 -5.86
CA GLU A 349 0.27 -13.72 -5.10
C GLU A 349 -1.03 -13.10 -4.57
N ARG A 350 -0.99 -11.85 -4.12
CA ARG A 350 -2.17 -11.13 -3.63
C ARG A 350 -3.11 -10.66 -4.74
N TYR A 351 -2.56 -10.36 -5.92
CA TYR A 351 -3.30 -9.87 -7.08
C TYR A 351 -2.93 -10.67 -8.33
N PRO A 352 -3.44 -11.91 -8.48
CA PRO A 352 -3.08 -12.78 -9.62
C PRO A 352 -3.43 -12.19 -11.00
N SER A 353 -4.42 -11.28 -11.06
CA SER A 353 -4.81 -10.59 -12.29
C SER A 353 -3.78 -9.56 -12.77
N PHE A 354 -2.87 -9.09 -11.90
CA PHE A 354 -1.99 -7.95 -12.18
C PHE A 354 -1.12 -8.12 -13.43
N LEU A 355 -0.56 -9.32 -13.63
CA LEU A 355 0.25 -9.58 -14.83
C LEU A 355 -0.60 -9.56 -16.11
N ASN A 356 -1.83 -10.06 -16.05
CA ASN A 356 -2.75 -10.02 -17.18
C ASN A 356 -3.16 -8.59 -17.51
N ILE A 357 -3.38 -7.74 -16.50
CA ILE A 357 -3.62 -6.31 -16.70
C ILE A 357 -2.46 -5.68 -17.48
N ILE A 358 -1.21 -5.90 -17.04
CA ILE A 358 -0.03 -5.40 -17.76
C ILE A 358 -0.02 -5.88 -19.23
N LEU A 359 -0.24 -7.18 -19.46
CA LEU A 359 -0.18 -7.77 -20.80
C LEU A 359 -1.30 -7.27 -21.73
N ASN A 360 -2.50 -7.06 -21.21
CA ASN A 360 -3.62 -6.48 -21.96
C ASN A 360 -3.27 -5.05 -22.41
N HIS A 361 -2.78 -4.21 -21.48
CA HIS A 361 -2.39 -2.84 -21.80
C HIS A 361 -1.14 -2.71 -22.69
N VAL A 362 -0.27 -3.73 -22.73
CA VAL A 362 0.80 -3.83 -23.76
C VAL A 362 0.22 -4.19 -25.13
N SER A 363 -0.94 -4.85 -25.18
CA SER A 363 -1.58 -5.23 -26.43
C SER A 363 -2.42 -4.10 -27.04
N ASP A 364 -2.90 -3.17 -26.21
CA ASP A 364 -3.76 -2.07 -26.65
C ASP A 364 -3.00 -0.82 -27.12
N ASP A 365 -3.53 -0.11 -28.12
CA ASP A 365 -3.02 1.17 -28.63
C ASP A 365 -3.43 2.36 -27.73
N THR A 366 -3.19 2.26 -26.42
CA THR A 366 -3.55 3.32 -25.45
C THR A 366 -2.37 4.23 -25.12
N SER A 367 -2.66 5.42 -24.60
CA SER A 367 -1.64 6.33 -24.04
C SER A 367 -0.86 5.72 -22.86
N GLU A 368 -1.33 4.59 -22.33
CA GLU A 368 -0.79 3.89 -21.16
C GLU A 368 0.24 2.81 -21.55
N PHE A 369 0.37 2.51 -22.85
CA PHE A 369 1.29 1.50 -23.40
C PHE A 369 2.71 1.61 -22.83
N SER A 370 3.26 2.83 -22.79
CA SER A 370 4.61 3.12 -22.27
C SER A 370 4.79 2.69 -20.80
N TYR A 371 3.76 2.87 -19.98
CA TYR A 371 3.78 2.44 -18.58
C TYR A 371 3.69 0.92 -18.48
N ALA A 372 2.81 0.28 -19.25
CA ALA A 372 2.64 -1.16 -19.26
C ALA A 372 3.92 -1.88 -19.73
N VAL A 373 4.58 -1.41 -20.80
CA VAL A 373 5.87 -1.93 -21.26
C VAL A 373 6.96 -1.78 -20.19
N SER A 374 6.99 -0.64 -19.50
CA SER A 374 7.93 -0.42 -18.39
C SER A 374 7.70 -1.39 -17.23
N CYS A 375 6.43 -1.65 -16.87
CA CYS A 375 6.07 -2.61 -15.84
C CYS A 375 6.43 -4.04 -16.27
N LEU A 376 6.15 -4.42 -17.51
CA LEU A 376 6.53 -5.72 -18.07
C LEU A 376 8.04 -5.93 -18.03
N LYS A 377 8.82 -4.89 -18.37
CA LYS A 377 10.27 -4.92 -18.26
C LYS A 377 10.73 -5.18 -16.83
N ALA A 378 10.20 -4.42 -15.87
CA ALA A 378 10.54 -4.60 -14.45
C ALA A 378 10.20 -6.02 -13.96
N SER A 379 9.05 -6.57 -14.39
CA SER A 379 8.65 -7.94 -14.07
C SER A 379 9.66 -8.98 -14.58
N PHE A 380 10.15 -8.84 -15.81
CA PHE A 380 11.21 -9.73 -16.34
C PHE A 380 12.53 -9.57 -15.60
N GLU A 381 12.93 -8.34 -15.27
CA GLU A 381 14.18 -8.07 -14.55
C GLU A 381 14.16 -8.65 -13.13
N MET A 382 13.01 -8.64 -12.45
CA MET A 382 12.87 -9.17 -11.09
C MET A 382 12.70 -10.69 -11.05
N LEU A 383 11.82 -11.26 -11.89
CA LEU A 383 11.42 -12.67 -11.77
C LEU A 383 12.09 -13.59 -12.80
N GLY A 384 12.62 -13.04 -13.89
CA GLY A 384 13.21 -13.82 -14.97
C GLY A 384 12.25 -14.91 -15.45
N CYS A 385 12.71 -16.17 -15.43
CA CYS A 385 11.95 -17.31 -15.94
C CYS A 385 10.69 -17.64 -15.12
N LYS A 386 10.64 -17.29 -13.84
CA LYS A 386 9.46 -17.54 -12.99
C LYS A 386 8.21 -16.84 -13.49
N LEU A 387 8.37 -15.71 -14.20
CA LEU A 387 7.24 -14.98 -14.77
C LEU A 387 6.44 -15.85 -15.75
N TRP A 388 7.10 -16.77 -16.46
CA TRP A 388 6.47 -17.69 -17.40
C TRP A 388 5.52 -18.70 -16.74
N LEU A 389 5.69 -18.96 -15.44
CA LEU A 389 4.78 -19.81 -14.66
C LEU A 389 3.47 -19.10 -14.31
N ARG A 390 3.43 -17.77 -14.43
CA ARG A 390 2.31 -16.90 -14.01
C ARG A 390 1.56 -16.29 -15.20
N THR A 391 2.04 -16.45 -16.43
CA THR A 391 1.39 -15.95 -17.64
C THR A 391 0.82 -17.08 -18.48
N THR A 392 -0.33 -16.83 -19.11
CA THR A 392 -0.94 -17.72 -20.10
C THR A 392 -0.47 -17.45 -21.53
N LEU A 393 0.25 -16.33 -21.75
CA LEU A 393 0.73 -15.95 -23.08
C LEU A 393 2.08 -16.59 -23.40
N SER A 394 2.18 -17.16 -24.61
CA SER A 394 3.46 -17.68 -25.07
C SER A 394 4.47 -16.56 -25.37
N PRO A 395 5.78 -16.81 -25.26
CA PRO A 395 6.82 -15.83 -25.61
C PRO A 395 6.66 -15.28 -27.03
N SER A 396 6.23 -16.13 -27.97
CA SER A 396 5.98 -15.74 -29.36
C SER A 396 4.86 -14.72 -29.53
N VAL A 397 3.80 -14.82 -28.71
CA VAL A 397 2.66 -13.88 -28.72
C VAL A 397 3.11 -12.53 -28.22
N ILE A 398 3.76 -12.48 -27.04
CA ILE A 398 4.29 -11.23 -26.46
C ILE A 398 5.24 -10.53 -27.44
N ARG A 399 6.17 -11.28 -28.06
CA ARG A 399 7.06 -10.72 -29.09
C ARG A 399 6.26 -10.13 -30.25
N ASN A 400 5.32 -10.89 -30.84
CA ASN A 400 4.56 -10.43 -31.99
C ASN A 400 3.78 -9.15 -31.69
N THR A 401 3.18 -9.04 -30.50
CA THR A 401 2.51 -7.83 -30.03
C THR A 401 3.48 -6.64 -29.99
N LEU A 402 4.64 -6.79 -29.34
CA LEU A 402 5.65 -5.72 -29.25
C LEU A 402 6.18 -5.28 -30.62
N LEU A 403 6.43 -6.24 -31.53
CA LEU A 403 6.90 -5.94 -32.88
C LEU A 403 5.80 -5.27 -33.72
N GLY A 404 4.55 -5.71 -33.60
CA GLY A 404 3.41 -5.07 -34.24
C GLY A 404 3.33 -3.59 -33.87
N HIS A 405 3.39 -3.28 -32.57
CA HIS A 405 3.42 -1.90 -32.06
C HIS A 405 4.51 -1.05 -32.68
N CYS A 406 5.71 -1.59 -32.86
CA CYS A 406 6.81 -0.86 -33.50
C CYS A 406 6.50 -0.42 -34.94
N PHE A 407 5.62 -1.13 -35.66
CA PHE A 407 5.22 -0.75 -37.01
C PHE A 407 3.98 0.15 -37.07
N HIS A 408 3.14 0.15 -36.03
CA HIS A 408 1.94 0.98 -35.96
C HIS A 408 2.21 2.35 -35.31
N ILE A 409 3.21 2.44 -34.43
CA ILE A 409 3.55 3.66 -33.69
C ILE A 409 4.82 4.30 -34.29
N ARG A 410 4.84 5.64 -34.41
CA ARG A 410 6.01 6.44 -34.88
C ARG A 410 6.70 7.23 -33.77
N ASP A 411 6.46 6.85 -32.53
CA ASP A 411 7.02 7.49 -31.35
C ASP A 411 8.36 6.86 -30.97
N GLU A 412 9.42 7.66 -31.01
CA GLU A 412 10.76 7.21 -30.66
C GLU A 412 10.86 6.73 -29.21
N LYS A 413 10.11 7.35 -28.29
CA LYS A 413 10.15 6.96 -26.88
C LYS A 413 9.61 5.54 -26.70
N SER A 414 8.47 5.24 -27.31
CA SER A 414 7.86 3.92 -27.28
C SER A 414 8.77 2.86 -27.91
N HIS A 415 9.40 3.15 -29.06
CA HIS A 415 10.38 2.23 -29.66
C HIS A 415 11.56 1.94 -28.73
N LYS A 416 12.09 2.97 -28.05
CA LYS A 416 13.18 2.79 -27.09
C LYS A 416 12.78 1.83 -25.97
N GLU A 417 11.60 2.03 -25.40
CA GLU A 417 11.10 1.23 -24.28
C GLU A 417 10.90 -0.24 -24.67
N ILE A 418 10.39 -0.50 -25.88
CA ILE A 418 10.29 -1.86 -26.44
C ILE A 418 11.68 -2.48 -26.65
N PHE A 419 12.64 -1.71 -27.18
CA PHE A 419 13.98 -2.23 -27.43
C PHE A 419 14.72 -2.56 -26.13
N ASP A 420 14.56 -1.72 -25.10
CA ASP A 420 15.13 -1.93 -23.78
C ASP A 420 14.51 -3.15 -23.04
N LEU A 421 13.31 -3.59 -23.45
CA LEU A 421 12.63 -4.79 -22.93
C LEU A 421 13.17 -6.11 -23.54
N PHE A 422 13.72 -6.09 -24.76
CA PHE A 422 14.13 -7.34 -25.43
C PHE A 422 15.20 -8.12 -24.68
N LEU A 423 16.14 -7.43 -24.02
CA LEU A 423 17.22 -8.12 -23.31
C LEU A 423 16.71 -8.82 -22.03
N PRO A 424 15.94 -8.18 -21.13
CA PRO A 424 15.25 -8.87 -20.04
C PRO A 424 14.32 -10.01 -20.51
N PHE A 425 13.58 -9.79 -21.60
CA PHE A 425 12.72 -10.81 -22.20
C PHE A 425 13.49 -12.04 -22.67
N LEU A 426 14.66 -11.89 -23.28
CA LEU A 426 15.48 -13.03 -23.70
C LEU A 426 16.09 -13.75 -22.49
N GLN A 427 16.57 -13.01 -21.49
CA GLN A 427 17.14 -13.58 -20.27
C GLN A 427 16.15 -14.46 -19.51
N SER A 428 14.87 -14.08 -19.49
CA SER A 428 13.85 -14.90 -18.85
C SER A 428 13.62 -16.25 -19.54
N LEU A 429 14.00 -16.39 -20.81
CA LEU A 429 13.88 -17.63 -21.58
C LEU A 429 15.13 -18.52 -21.49
N GLU A 430 16.30 -17.97 -21.14
CA GLU A 430 17.58 -18.70 -21.08
C GLU A 430 17.48 -19.94 -20.17
N ALA A 431 16.75 -19.84 -19.06
CA ALA A 431 16.62 -20.93 -18.08
C ALA A 431 15.64 -22.05 -18.50
N LEU A 432 14.78 -21.83 -19.49
CA LEU A 432 13.77 -22.83 -19.89
C LEU A 432 14.38 -24.01 -20.68
N GLN A 433 15.52 -23.77 -21.36
CA GLN A 433 16.25 -24.79 -22.15
C GLN A 433 15.39 -25.59 -23.14
N ASP A 434 14.25 -25.04 -23.58
CA ASP A 434 13.25 -25.66 -24.46
C ASP A 434 13.44 -25.31 -25.95
N GLY A 435 14.49 -24.54 -26.26
CA GLY A 435 14.78 -24.03 -27.60
C GLY A 435 14.01 -22.75 -27.98
N GLU A 436 13.07 -22.29 -27.16
CA GLU A 436 12.29 -21.07 -27.42
C GLU A 436 13.18 -19.83 -27.31
N HIS A 437 14.14 -19.81 -26.38
CA HIS A 437 15.17 -18.77 -26.29
C HIS A 437 15.88 -18.54 -27.64
N GLU A 438 16.40 -19.60 -28.27
CA GLU A 438 17.14 -19.53 -29.52
C GLU A 438 16.25 -19.08 -30.70
N LYS A 439 15.00 -19.52 -30.72
CA LYS A 439 14.00 -19.10 -31.70
C LYS A 439 13.66 -17.62 -31.55
N GLN A 440 13.38 -17.15 -30.34
CA GLN A 440 13.03 -15.75 -30.09
C GLN A 440 14.22 -14.81 -30.31
N ARG A 441 15.43 -15.22 -29.89
CA ARG A 441 16.68 -14.49 -30.11
C ARG A 441 16.92 -14.20 -31.60
N ARG A 442 16.82 -15.21 -32.46
CA ARG A 442 16.99 -15.03 -33.92
C ARG A 442 15.96 -14.07 -34.51
N ASN A 443 14.69 -14.21 -34.13
CA ASN A 443 13.62 -13.35 -34.64
C ASN A 443 13.80 -11.89 -34.21
N ILE A 444 14.22 -11.63 -32.98
CA ILE A 444 14.49 -10.28 -32.48
C ILE A 444 15.71 -9.68 -33.19
N ILE A 445 16.80 -10.44 -33.36
CA ILE A 445 17.98 -9.97 -34.11
C ILE A 445 17.61 -9.61 -35.56
N TYR A 446 16.83 -10.47 -36.21
CA TYR A 446 16.34 -10.21 -37.57
C TYR A 446 15.51 -8.92 -37.64
N PHE A 447 14.58 -8.73 -36.70
CA PHE A 447 13.79 -7.49 -36.63
C PHE A 447 14.69 -6.26 -36.45
N LEU A 448 15.59 -6.27 -35.47
CA LEU A 448 16.44 -5.13 -35.12
C LEU A 448 17.43 -4.74 -36.24
N LEU A 449 18.02 -5.72 -36.92
CA LEU A 449 19.05 -5.46 -37.95
C LEU A 449 18.50 -5.31 -39.36
N HIS A 450 17.45 -6.06 -39.72
CA HIS A 450 16.87 -6.01 -41.06
C HIS A 450 15.62 -5.15 -41.14
N GLN A 451 14.63 -5.39 -40.29
CA GLN A 451 13.33 -4.72 -40.47
C GLN A 451 13.36 -3.25 -40.01
N VAL A 452 14.03 -2.96 -38.89
CA VAL A 452 14.16 -1.59 -38.39
C VAL A 452 15.02 -0.72 -39.32
N SER A 453 16.07 -1.28 -39.92
CA SER A 453 16.97 -0.53 -40.81
C SER A 453 16.31 -0.10 -42.12
N HIS A 454 15.38 -0.91 -42.64
CA HIS A 454 14.72 -0.69 -43.94
C HIS A 454 13.35 0.00 -43.82
N SER A 455 12.84 0.19 -42.61
CA SER A 455 11.53 0.81 -42.38
C SER A 455 11.65 2.33 -42.16
N SER A 456 10.73 3.07 -42.77
CA SER A 456 10.59 4.52 -42.61
C SER A 456 9.94 4.92 -41.28
N ASN A 457 9.38 3.97 -40.53
CA ASN A 457 8.75 4.24 -39.23
C ASN A 457 9.77 4.54 -38.12
N PHE A 458 11.04 4.18 -38.32
CA PHE A 458 12.10 4.39 -37.32
C PHE A 458 12.99 5.58 -37.72
N SER A 459 13.36 6.37 -36.72
CA SER A 459 14.31 7.46 -36.92
C SER A 459 15.76 6.95 -37.03
N ALA A 460 16.67 7.83 -37.45
CA ALA A 460 18.10 7.50 -37.49
C ALA A 460 18.65 7.13 -36.10
N LEU A 461 18.17 7.81 -35.04
CA LEU A 461 18.55 7.50 -33.67
C LEU A 461 18.08 6.10 -33.28
N MET A 462 16.82 5.76 -33.60
CA MET A 462 16.26 4.47 -33.24
C MET A 462 16.89 3.31 -34.03
N ARG A 463 17.26 3.52 -35.30
CA ARG A 463 18.06 2.55 -36.08
C ARG A 463 19.42 2.28 -35.44
N LYS A 464 20.11 3.31 -34.95
CA LYS A 464 21.36 3.14 -34.18
C LYS A 464 21.13 2.39 -32.88
N ASN A 465 20.06 2.71 -32.15
CA ASN A 465 19.72 2.02 -30.91
C ASN A 465 19.37 0.54 -31.15
N ALA A 466 18.61 0.22 -32.19
CA ALA A 466 18.30 -1.15 -32.57
C ALA A 466 19.57 -1.97 -32.84
N CYS A 467 20.49 -1.40 -33.62
CA CYS A 467 21.79 -1.99 -33.88
C CYS A 467 22.57 -2.24 -32.58
N LYS A 468 22.60 -1.25 -31.68
CA LYS A 468 23.22 -1.38 -30.35
C LYS A 468 22.64 -2.57 -29.56
N ILE A 469 21.32 -2.64 -29.45
CA ILE A 469 20.64 -3.72 -28.70
C ILE A 469 20.89 -5.08 -29.35
N ALA A 470 20.85 -5.18 -30.68
CA ALA A 470 21.15 -6.42 -31.39
C ALA A 470 22.58 -6.91 -31.11
N LEU A 471 23.56 -6.01 -31.11
CA LEU A 471 24.95 -6.35 -30.79
C LEU A 471 25.11 -6.81 -29.34
N LEU A 472 24.40 -6.20 -28.39
CA LEU A 472 24.40 -6.66 -26.99
C LEU A 472 23.80 -8.07 -26.84
N ILE A 473 22.72 -8.37 -27.57
CA ILE A 473 22.13 -9.71 -27.61
C ILE A 473 23.13 -10.73 -28.15
N VAL A 474 23.82 -10.39 -29.25
CA VAL A 474 24.84 -11.26 -29.86
C VAL A 474 26.00 -11.50 -28.89
N TYR A 475 26.53 -10.45 -28.28
CA TYR A 475 27.65 -10.53 -27.35
C TYR A 475 27.34 -11.42 -26.14
N ARG A 476 26.13 -11.35 -25.60
CA ARG A 476 25.72 -12.14 -24.44
C ARG A 476 25.46 -13.61 -24.78
N GLY A 477 24.77 -13.87 -25.89
CA GLY A 477 24.22 -15.19 -26.20
C GLY A 477 25.06 -16.08 -27.12
N TYR A 478 26.09 -15.55 -27.78
CA TYR A 478 26.94 -16.32 -28.69
C TYR A 478 28.33 -16.48 -28.08
N THR A 479 28.64 -17.69 -27.61
CA THR A 479 30.01 -18.07 -27.23
C THR A 479 30.84 -18.22 -28.49
N MET A 480 31.47 -17.14 -28.96
CA MET A 480 32.24 -17.09 -30.20
C MET A 480 33.60 -17.82 -30.10
N ASN A 481 33.60 -19.15 -30.01
CA ASN A 481 34.84 -19.93 -30.01
C ASN A 481 34.70 -21.41 -30.48
N PRO A 482 34.88 -21.75 -31.76
CA PRO A 482 34.10 -21.21 -32.88
C PRO A 482 32.59 -21.45 -32.64
N PRO A 483 31.74 -20.46 -32.97
CA PRO A 483 30.69 -20.59 -33.97
C PRO A 483 30.68 -19.34 -34.86
N ALA A 484 30.03 -19.45 -36.01
CA ALA A 484 29.80 -18.32 -36.91
C ALA A 484 28.83 -17.31 -36.25
N PRO A 485 28.99 -15.99 -36.51
CA PRO A 485 27.97 -15.03 -36.13
C PRO A 485 26.65 -15.39 -36.83
N PRO A 486 25.49 -15.03 -36.27
CA PRO A 486 24.20 -15.20 -36.95
C PRO A 486 24.28 -14.70 -38.39
N SER A 487 23.63 -15.38 -39.33
CA SER A 487 23.65 -14.97 -40.75
C SER A 487 23.20 -13.52 -40.94
N GLU A 488 22.28 -13.07 -40.09
CA GLU A 488 21.76 -11.70 -40.01
C GLU A 488 22.86 -10.68 -39.67
N CYS A 489 23.87 -11.10 -38.90
CA CYS A 489 25.01 -10.27 -38.45
C CYS A 489 26.28 -10.52 -39.25
N ALA A 490 26.29 -11.50 -40.17
CA ALA A 490 27.49 -11.94 -40.86
C ALA A 490 28.17 -10.79 -41.62
N HIS A 491 27.41 -9.96 -42.34
CA HIS A 491 27.96 -8.83 -43.09
C HIS A 491 28.69 -7.81 -42.20
N MET A 492 28.20 -7.54 -40.99
CA MET A 492 28.84 -6.62 -40.03
C MET A 492 30.07 -7.26 -39.37
N CYS A 493 29.97 -8.52 -38.94
CA CYS A 493 31.04 -9.21 -38.23
C CYS A 493 32.22 -9.53 -39.16
N TRP A 494 31.96 -9.91 -40.41
CA TRP A 494 32.99 -10.21 -41.40
C TRP A 494 33.78 -8.97 -41.82
N ALA A 495 33.15 -7.79 -41.86
CA ALA A 495 33.83 -6.52 -42.12
C ALA A 495 34.86 -6.17 -41.02
N GLN A 496 34.56 -6.50 -39.76
CA GLN A 496 35.46 -6.24 -38.63
C GLN A 496 36.51 -7.35 -38.43
N GLN A 497 36.17 -8.60 -38.76
CA GLN A 497 37.12 -9.71 -38.72
C GLN A 497 38.23 -9.58 -39.79
N ARG A 498 37.92 -8.94 -40.94
CA ARG A 498 38.93 -8.50 -41.92
C ARG A 498 39.94 -7.48 -41.37
N ARG A 499 39.63 -6.81 -40.25
CA ARG A 499 40.52 -5.90 -39.53
C ARG A 499 41.27 -6.57 -38.36
N GLY A 500 41.24 -7.90 -38.28
CA GLY A 500 42.04 -8.69 -37.32
C GLY A 500 41.52 -8.72 -35.88
N ARG A 501 40.28 -8.27 -35.62
CA ARG A 501 39.67 -8.25 -34.28
C ARG A 501 38.77 -9.46 -34.08
N THR A 502 38.66 -9.94 -32.83
CA THR A 502 37.60 -10.90 -32.49
C THR A 502 36.23 -10.20 -32.54
N VAL A 503 35.15 -10.93 -32.81
CA VAL A 503 33.79 -10.35 -32.87
C VAL A 503 33.41 -9.71 -31.53
N GLY A 504 33.85 -10.28 -30.40
CA GLY A 504 33.65 -9.70 -29.07
C GLY A 504 34.36 -8.35 -28.87
N GLU A 505 35.60 -8.22 -29.34
CA GLU A 505 36.35 -6.95 -29.32
C GLU A 505 35.78 -5.94 -30.31
N ALA A 506 35.32 -6.39 -31.49
CA ALA A 506 34.70 -5.55 -32.49
C ALA A 506 33.35 -4.99 -32.01
N VAL A 507 32.52 -5.82 -31.35
CA VAL A 507 31.25 -5.39 -30.74
C VAL A 507 31.51 -4.42 -29.60
N LYS A 508 32.48 -4.72 -28.72
CA LYS A 508 32.85 -3.86 -27.60
C LYS A 508 33.36 -2.49 -28.08
N LEU A 509 34.29 -2.47 -29.03
CA LEU A 509 34.83 -1.23 -29.62
C LEU A 509 33.78 -0.48 -30.44
N TYR A 510 32.87 -1.13 -31.15
CA TYR A 510 31.80 -0.43 -31.87
C TYR A 510 30.79 0.22 -30.90
N VAL A 511 30.50 -0.43 -29.77
CA VAL A 511 29.67 0.12 -28.70
C VAL A 511 30.39 1.27 -27.96
N GLU A 512 31.69 1.15 -27.72
CA GLU A 512 32.49 2.16 -26.99
C GLU A 512 32.90 3.35 -27.88
N GLU A 513 33.39 3.12 -29.11
CA GLU A 513 33.96 4.12 -30.02
C GLU A 513 32.94 4.80 -30.96
N GLU A 514 32.00 4.06 -31.57
CA GLU A 514 31.04 4.64 -32.54
C GLU A 514 29.71 5.05 -31.92
N LEU A 515 29.35 4.45 -30.78
CA LEU A 515 28.09 4.70 -30.08
C LEU A 515 28.25 5.45 -28.74
N GLY A 516 29.49 5.78 -28.35
CA GLY A 516 29.82 6.72 -27.27
C GLY A 516 29.54 6.21 -25.85
N TRP A 517 29.99 5.00 -25.52
CA TRP A 517 29.80 4.40 -24.19
C TRP A 517 31.12 4.22 -23.43
N CYS A 518 31.23 4.78 -22.22
CA CYS A 518 32.24 4.41 -21.22
C CYS A 518 31.53 3.76 -20.02
N GLY A 519 31.56 2.43 -19.88
CA GLY A 519 30.86 1.82 -18.73
C GLY A 519 30.70 0.31 -18.66
N VAL A 520 31.41 -0.53 -19.43
CA VAL A 520 31.38 -1.98 -19.20
C VAL A 520 32.59 -2.40 -18.35
N SER A 521 32.55 -2.08 -17.05
CA SER A 521 33.44 -2.74 -16.09
C SER A 521 32.94 -4.15 -15.83
N SER A 522 33.83 -5.12 -16.02
CA SER A 522 33.63 -6.53 -15.78
C SER A 522 33.33 -6.84 -14.31
N THR A 523 32.06 -6.95 -13.94
CA THR A 523 31.63 -7.59 -12.69
C THR A 523 30.37 -8.41 -12.92
N SER A 524 30.51 -9.54 -13.62
CA SER A 524 29.54 -10.65 -13.52
C SER A 524 30.22 -11.96 -13.97
N ARG A 525 31.18 -12.40 -13.17
CA ARG A 525 31.66 -13.79 -13.12
C ARG A 525 32.15 -14.04 -11.70
N ARG A 526 31.22 -14.49 -10.85
CA ARG A 526 31.33 -15.11 -9.50
C ARG A 526 30.04 -14.71 -8.76
N GLY A 527 29.11 -15.58 -8.39
CA GLY A 527 28.95 -17.02 -8.56
C GLY A 527 27.51 -17.34 -8.14
N ALA A 528 26.84 -18.22 -8.89
CA ALA A 528 25.64 -18.90 -8.45
C ALA A 528 25.96 -20.40 -8.52
N VAL A 529 26.51 -20.91 -7.43
CA VAL A 529 26.43 -22.32 -7.05
C VAL A 529 26.04 -22.29 -5.58
N LEU A 530 24.72 -22.23 -5.36
CA LEU A 530 23.90 -22.92 -4.36
C LEU A 530 22.52 -22.27 -4.35
#